data_AF-A0A2V6G7L3-F1
#
_entry.id   AF-A0A2V6G7L3-F1
#
_cell.length_a   1.000
_cell.length_b   1.000
_cell.length_c   1.000
_cell.angle_alpha   90.00
_cell.angle_beta   90.00
_cell.angle_gamma   90.00
#
_symmetry.space_group_name_H-M   'P 1'
#
loop_
_entity.id
_entity.type
_entity.pdbx_description
1 polymer ?
#
loop_
_entity_poly.entity_id
_entity_poly.type
_entity_poly.pdbx_seq_one_letter_code
_entity_poly.pdbx_strand_id
1 'polypeptide(L)'
;MHFATEFWLSRLCFQRALGGIYLIAFLIAANQFIPLLGARGLQPVRLFVRHVPFRRAPSLFYLNCSDQFITATIWCGVGLSCFALMGFSESFGLGVSMLTWALLWIIYLSLVNVGQTFYGFGWETMLAETGFLAIFLGSSDTRPPAIVMWLIVWVLFRTMFGAGMIKVRADPCWRDLTCLFYHYETQPLPNPLSWYLHHAPRWFHKAGVLFNHFTELIVPWFYFAPAPLCYWAGAITVVFQITLILSGNLSWLNYITILLCIPCFDDRFFSRLLLIPHSVPHHLIVPHTIAVSFVTAIVLALSWRPARNLFSRRQLMNASFEPLHLVNTYGAFGAVTRERLEVVIKGTDAEFADASAEWREYEFKGKPGDVNRLPCIVSPYHWKLDWQMWF
;
A
#
# COMPACT_ATOMS: atom_id res chain seq x y z
N MET A 1 -18.01 25.82 -9.83
CA MET A 1 -17.58 24.68 -9.00
C MET A 1 -18.57 23.55 -9.22
N HIS A 2 -18.11 22.32 -9.39
CA HIS A 2 -18.98 21.14 -9.58
C HIS A 2 -18.41 19.95 -8.80
N PHE A 3 -19.25 19.00 -8.42
CA PHE A 3 -18.76 17.74 -7.87
C PHE A 3 -18.30 16.83 -9.01
N ALA A 4 -17.21 16.10 -8.78
CA ALA A 4 -16.75 15.07 -9.69
C ALA A 4 -17.80 13.96 -9.78
N THR A 5 -18.44 13.82 -10.95
CA THR A 5 -19.55 12.87 -11.18
C THR A 5 -19.33 11.92 -12.36
N GLU A 6 -18.35 12.21 -13.22
CA GLU A 6 -17.98 11.41 -14.39
C GLU A 6 -16.56 10.89 -14.23
N PHE A 7 -16.41 9.58 -14.19
CA PHE A 7 -15.19 8.89 -13.77
C PHE A 7 -14.79 7.73 -14.70
N TRP A 8 -15.19 7.75 -15.97
CA TRP A 8 -14.85 6.66 -16.89
C TRP A 8 -13.35 6.57 -17.12
N LEU A 9 -12.70 7.69 -17.44
CA LEU A 9 -11.26 7.73 -17.68
C LEU A 9 -10.50 7.57 -16.36
N SER A 10 -11.04 8.15 -15.29
CA SER A 10 -10.53 8.00 -13.93
C SER A 10 -10.52 6.53 -13.49
N ARG A 11 -11.62 5.80 -13.74
CA ARG A 11 -11.73 4.36 -13.49
C ARG A 11 -10.71 3.57 -14.31
N LEU A 12 -10.60 3.87 -15.61
CA LEU A 12 -9.65 3.20 -16.49
C LEU A 12 -8.21 3.36 -15.97
N CYS A 13 -7.78 4.60 -15.71
CA CYS A 13 -6.45 4.87 -15.16
C CYS A 13 -6.22 4.16 -13.83
N PHE A 14 -7.22 4.18 -12.94
CA PHE A 14 -7.16 3.52 -11.64
C PHE A 14 -7.01 2.01 -11.75
N GLN A 15 -7.85 1.33 -12.54
CA GLN A 15 -7.83 -0.12 -12.73
C GLN A 15 -6.49 -0.59 -13.33
N ARG A 16 -5.98 0.12 -14.34
CA ARG A 16 -4.66 -0.20 -14.95
C ARG A 16 -3.54 -0.05 -13.94
N ALA A 17 -3.49 1.09 -13.24
CA ALA A 17 -2.47 1.34 -12.22
C ALA A 17 -2.54 0.30 -11.09
N LEU A 18 -3.75 -0.10 -10.67
CA LEU A 18 -3.94 -1.07 -9.58
C LEU A 18 -3.49 -2.46 -10.01
N GLY A 19 -3.79 -2.86 -11.26
CA GLY A 19 -3.28 -4.09 -11.86
C GLY A 19 -1.74 -4.12 -11.88
N GLY A 20 -1.10 -2.97 -12.13
CA GLY A 20 0.36 -2.81 -12.06
C GLY A 20 0.91 -3.02 -10.64
N ILE A 21 0.26 -2.46 -9.62
CA ILE A 21 0.67 -2.66 -8.21
C ILE A 21 0.48 -4.12 -7.78
N TYR A 22 -0.64 -4.75 -8.16
CA TYR A 22 -0.84 -6.18 -7.94
C TYR A 22 0.24 -7.03 -8.61
N LEU A 23 0.60 -6.73 -9.85
CA LEU A 23 1.67 -7.42 -10.56
C LEU A 23 2.99 -7.32 -9.79
N ILE A 24 3.37 -6.13 -9.34
CA ILE A 24 4.58 -5.92 -8.53
C ILE A 24 4.50 -6.74 -7.23
N ALA A 25 3.38 -6.68 -6.51
CA ALA A 25 3.19 -7.41 -5.25
C ALA A 25 3.29 -8.95 -5.44
N PHE A 26 2.71 -9.48 -6.51
CA PHE A 26 2.80 -10.91 -6.81
C PHE A 26 4.18 -11.34 -7.31
N LEU A 27 4.90 -10.50 -8.06
CA LEU A 27 6.30 -10.79 -8.44
C LEU A 27 7.22 -10.79 -7.20
N ILE A 28 6.96 -9.90 -6.23
CA ILE A 28 7.64 -9.92 -4.93
C ILE A 28 7.33 -11.22 -4.19
N ALA A 29 6.06 -11.63 -4.15
CA ALA A 29 5.66 -12.90 -3.54
C ALA A 29 6.30 -14.10 -4.26
N ALA A 30 6.37 -14.10 -5.59
CA ALA A 30 6.97 -15.17 -6.38
C ALA A 30 8.46 -15.35 -6.04
N ASN A 31 9.16 -14.26 -5.75
CA ASN A 31 10.57 -14.28 -5.42
C ASN A 31 10.87 -14.59 -3.94
N GLN A 32 9.99 -14.15 -3.01
CA GLN A 32 10.31 -14.13 -1.57
C GLN A 32 9.38 -14.99 -0.70
N PHE A 33 8.19 -15.37 -1.16
CA PHE A 33 7.21 -16.03 -0.29
C PHE A 33 7.69 -17.41 0.18
N ILE A 34 8.17 -18.26 -0.73
CA ILE A 34 8.63 -19.62 -0.37
C ILE A 34 9.84 -19.59 0.59
N PRO A 35 10.91 -18.82 0.33
CA PRO A 35 12.01 -18.70 1.28
C PRO A 35 11.62 -18.18 2.67
N LEU A 36 10.61 -17.30 2.76
CA LEU A 36 10.21 -16.70 4.03
C LEU A 36 9.15 -17.51 4.78
N LEU A 37 8.20 -18.10 4.06
CA LEU A 37 6.93 -18.61 4.60
C LEU A 37 6.57 -20.02 4.08
N GLY A 38 7.35 -20.59 3.16
CA GLY A 38 7.16 -21.95 2.65
C GLY A 38 7.42 -23.03 3.71
N ALA A 39 7.38 -24.30 3.31
CA ALA A 39 7.51 -25.44 4.21
C ALA A 39 8.82 -25.45 5.02
N ARG A 40 9.90 -24.88 4.47
CA ARG A 40 11.21 -24.68 5.11
C ARG A 40 11.56 -23.21 5.30
N GLY A 41 10.57 -22.31 5.23
CA GLY A 41 10.79 -20.88 5.42
C GLY A 41 11.05 -20.50 6.87
N LEU A 42 11.39 -19.23 7.10
CA LEU A 42 11.62 -18.67 8.43
C LEU A 42 10.36 -18.71 9.33
N GLN A 43 9.18 -18.53 8.73
CA GLN A 43 7.88 -18.56 9.42
C GLN A 43 6.88 -19.46 8.68
N PRO A 44 7.01 -20.80 8.69
CA PRO A 44 6.23 -21.68 7.83
C PRO A 44 4.71 -21.55 7.99
N VAL A 45 3.99 -21.33 6.88
CA VAL A 45 2.52 -21.22 6.84
C VAL A 45 1.83 -22.44 7.46
N ARG A 46 2.41 -23.63 7.28
CA ARG A 46 1.88 -24.88 7.84
C ARG A 46 1.77 -24.84 9.37
N LEU A 47 2.69 -24.17 10.05
CA LEU A 47 2.64 -24.01 11.51
C LEU A 47 1.58 -22.98 11.90
N PHE A 48 1.47 -21.89 11.13
CA PHE A 48 0.48 -20.83 11.36
C PHE A 48 -0.97 -21.36 11.26
N VAL A 49 -1.33 -22.02 10.16
CA VAL A 49 -2.71 -22.50 9.92
C VAL A 49 -3.15 -23.61 10.89
N ARG A 50 -2.21 -24.24 11.60
CA ARG A 50 -2.52 -25.20 12.68
C ARG A 50 -2.96 -24.52 13.97
N HIS A 51 -2.47 -23.31 14.24
CA HIS A 51 -2.72 -22.59 15.49
C HIS A 51 -3.76 -21.48 15.35
N VAL A 52 -3.87 -20.90 14.14
CA VAL A 52 -4.83 -19.84 13.85
C VAL A 52 -6.03 -20.45 13.12
N PRO A 53 -7.27 -20.19 13.58
CA PRO A 53 -8.45 -20.70 12.88
C PRO A 53 -8.75 -19.86 11.64
N PHE A 54 -9.33 -20.48 10.61
CA PHE A 54 -9.73 -19.83 9.35
C PHE A 54 -10.53 -18.54 9.56
N ARG A 55 -11.44 -18.50 10.55
CA ARG A 55 -12.24 -17.30 10.86
C ARG A 55 -11.43 -16.07 11.26
N ARG A 56 -10.18 -16.23 11.73
CA ARG A 56 -9.29 -15.12 12.10
C ARG A 56 -8.31 -14.72 11.01
N ALA A 57 -8.06 -15.61 10.05
CA ALA A 57 -7.14 -15.38 8.93
C ALA A 57 -7.62 -16.16 7.69
N PRO A 58 -8.74 -15.75 7.05
CA PRO A 58 -9.25 -16.46 5.86
C PRO A 58 -8.18 -16.54 4.77
N SER A 59 -7.89 -17.75 4.30
CA SER A 59 -6.87 -17.99 3.28
C SER A 59 -7.14 -19.29 2.53
N LEU A 60 -6.82 -19.31 1.24
CA LEU A 60 -6.81 -20.53 0.41
C LEU A 60 -5.88 -21.61 0.98
N PHE A 61 -4.87 -21.23 1.77
CA PHE A 61 -3.85 -22.15 2.25
C PHE A 61 -4.29 -23.04 3.43
N TYR A 62 -5.52 -22.89 3.92
CA TYR A 62 -6.16 -23.90 4.76
C TYR A 62 -6.56 -25.15 3.97
N LEU A 63 -6.81 -25.01 2.66
CA LEU A 63 -7.12 -26.14 1.78
C LEU A 63 -5.84 -26.92 1.45
N ASN A 64 -4.80 -26.19 1.06
CA ASN A 64 -3.49 -26.75 0.75
C ASN A 64 -2.40 -25.71 1.01
N CYS A 65 -1.39 -26.06 1.81
CA CYS A 65 -0.25 -25.18 2.13
C CYS A 65 1.08 -25.72 1.59
N SER A 66 1.06 -26.59 0.56
CA SER A 66 2.29 -27.03 -0.09
C SER A 66 2.94 -25.88 -0.88
N ASP A 67 4.27 -25.89 -0.95
CA ASP A 67 5.03 -24.87 -1.68
C ASP A 67 4.63 -24.79 -3.16
N GLN A 68 4.28 -25.92 -3.77
CA GLN A 68 3.78 -25.99 -5.14
C GLN A 68 2.43 -25.28 -5.29
N PHE A 69 1.49 -25.52 -4.37
CA PHE A 69 0.18 -24.87 -4.41
C PHE A 69 0.28 -23.36 -4.15
N ILE A 70 1.11 -22.95 -3.19
CA ILE A 70 1.39 -21.54 -2.91
C ILE A 70 2.00 -20.87 -4.15
N THR A 71 3.00 -21.49 -4.76
CA THR A 71 3.67 -20.98 -5.97
C THR A 71 2.69 -20.85 -7.14
N ALA A 72 1.88 -21.88 -7.40
CA ALA A 72 0.85 -21.84 -8.45
C ALA A 72 -0.17 -20.72 -8.20
N THR A 73 -0.63 -20.57 -6.95
CA THR A 73 -1.57 -19.51 -6.53
C THR A 73 -0.98 -18.11 -6.78
N ILE A 74 0.30 -17.90 -6.47
CA ILE A 74 1.00 -16.64 -6.74
C ILE A 74 1.10 -16.37 -8.25
N TRP A 75 1.49 -17.36 -9.06
CA TRP A 75 1.58 -17.21 -10.51
C TRP A 75 0.21 -17.01 -11.19
N CYS A 76 -0.86 -17.59 -10.66
CA CYS A 76 -2.22 -17.23 -11.05
C CYS A 76 -2.51 -15.75 -10.78
N GLY A 77 -2.09 -15.24 -9.62
CA GLY A 77 -2.15 -13.81 -9.28
C GLY A 77 -1.39 -12.93 -10.27
N VAL A 78 -0.17 -13.32 -10.67
CA VAL A 78 0.61 -12.65 -11.73
C VAL A 78 -0.18 -12.60 -13.04
N GLY A 79 -0.70 -13.74 -13.50
CA GLY A 79 -1.48 -13.83 -14.73
C GLY A 79 -2.73 -12.94 -14.72
N LEU A 80 -3.51 -12.98 -13.64
CA LEU A 80 -4.69 -12.12 -13.45
C LEU A 80 -4.33 -10.64 -13.40
N SER A 81 -3.16 -10.29 -12.83
CA SER A 81 -2.68 -8.92 -12.76
C SER A 81 -2.32 -8.38 -14.14
N CYS A 82 -1.63 -9.19 -14.96
CA CYS A 82 -1.37 -8.87 -16.36
C CYS A 82 -2.68 -8.72 -17.16
N PHE A 83 -3.65 -9.62 -16.94
CA PHE A 83 -4.96 -9.56 -17.59
C PHE A 83 -5.73 -8.27 -17.28
N ALA A 84 -5.71 -7.83 -16.02
CA ALA A 84 -6.28 -6.55 -15.61
C ALA A 84 -5.46 -5.33 -16.09
N LEU A 85 -4.13 -5.42 -16.06
CA LEU A 85 -3.24 -4.34 -16.52
C LEU A 85 -3.36 -4.08 -18.03
N MET A 86 -3.53 -5.12 -18.84
CA MET A 86 -3.76 -5.00 -20.29
C MET A 86 -5.17 -4.56 -20.64
N GLY A 87 -6.09 -4.65 -19.68
CA GLY A 87 -7.47 -4.22 -19.83
C GLY A 87 -8.44 -5.21 -20.43
N PHE A 88 -8.03 -6.46 -20.51
CA PHE A 88 -8.89 -7.53 -20.97
C PHE A 88 -10.01 -7.82 -19.98
N SER A 89 -9.77 -7.73 -18.67
CA SER A 89 -10.81 -7.98 -17.66
C SER A 89 -12.05 -7.10 -17.84
N GLU A 90 -11.88 -5.83 -18.21
CA GLU A 90 -12.99 -4.91 -18.43
C GLU A 90 -13.55 -4.96 -19.86
N SER A 91 -12.85 -5.60 -20.79
CA SER A 91 -13.27 -5.73 -22.19
C SER A 91 -14.29 -6.87 -22.38
N PHE A 92 -14.28 -7.88 -21.52
CA PHE A 92 -15.21 -9.02 -21.55
C PHE A 92 -16.49 -8.83 -20.71
N GLY A 93 -16.80 -7.58 -20.35
CA GLY A 93 -18.03 -7.20 -19.63
C GLY A 93 -17.94 -7.31 -18.11
N LEU A 94 -19.06 -6.97 -17.45
CA LEU A 94 -19.10 -6.74 -16.00
C LEU A 94 -18.71 -7.99 -15.19
N GLY A 95 -19.28 -9.14 -15.52
CA GLY A 95 -19.06 -10.37 -14.76
C GLY A 95 -17.60 -10.80 -14.74
N VAL A 96 -16.90 -10.71 -15.88
CA VAL A 96 -15.48 -11.03 -15.99
C VAL A 96 -14.63 -10.04 -15.21
N SER A 97 -14.91 -8.73 -15.33
CA SER A 97 -14.22 -7.70 -14.56
C SER A 97 -14.33 -7.95 -13.05
N MET A 98 -15.55 -8.11 -12.54
CA MET A 98 -15.79 -8.35 -11.11
C MET A 98 -15.09 -9.64 -10.64
N LEU A 99 -15.15 -10.72 -11.43
CA LEU A 99 -14.52 -11.99 -11.10
C LEU A 99 -12.99 -11.87 -11.07
N THR A 100 -12.37 -11.21 -12.06
CA THR A 100 -10.91 -11.01 -12.08
C THR A 100 -10.45 -10.26 -10.83
N TRP A 101 -11.10 -9.14 -10.49
CA TRP A 101 -10.76 -8.36 -9.30
C TRP A 101 -11.01 -9.14 -8.00
N ALA A 102 -12.09 -9.94 -7.94
CA ALA A 102 -12.38 -10.78 -6.79
C ALA A 102 -11.33 -11.88 -6.60
N LEU A 103 -10.87 -12.51 -7.67
CA LEU A 103 -9.81 -13.52 -7.62
C LEU A 103 -8.47 -12.89 -7.21
N LEU A 104 -8.09 -11.74 -7.76
CA LEU A 104 -6.91 -10.98 -7.33
C LEU A 104 -6.97 -10.68 -5.83
N TRP A 105 -8.12 -10.21 -5.35
CA TRP A 105 -8.34 -9.93 -3.94
C TRP A 105 -8.25 -11.19 -3.07
N ILE A 106 -8.92 -12.28 -3.42
CA ILE A 106 -8.89 -13.55 -2.64
C ILE A 106 -7.48 -14.12 -2.56
N ILE A 107 -6.76 -14.15 -3.68
CA ILE A 107 -5.40 -14.68 -3.74
C ILE A 107 -4.49 -13.81 -2.86
N TYR A 108 -4.55 -12.49 -3.00
CA TYR A 108 -3.69 -11.59 -2.25
C TYR A 108 -4.02 -11.56 -0.76
N LEU A 109 -5.31 -11.53 -0.40
CA LEU A 109 -5.78 -11.67 0.98
C LEU A 109 -5.24 -12.96 1.61
N SER A 110 -5.21 -14.06 0.85
CA SER A 110 -4.67 -15.33 1.31
C SER A 110 -3.18 -15.25 1.67
N LEU A 111 -2.39 -14.47 0.91
CA LEU A 111 -0.98 -14.20 1.21
C LEU A 111 -0.83 -13.33 2.46
N VAL A 112 -1.59 -12.24 2.56
CA VAL A 112 -1.54 -11.30 3.69
C VAL A 112 -1.88 -12.00 5.00
N ASN A 113 -2.96 -12.78 5.02
CA ASN A 113 -3.47 -13.42 6.24
C ASN A 113 -2.55 -14.49 6.85
N VAL A 114 -1.74 -15.18 6.04
CA VAL A 114 -0.73 -16.14 6.55
C VAL A 114 0.69 -15.58 6.55
N GLY A 115 0.86 -14.35 6.05
CA GLY A 115 2.16 -13.76 5.79
C GLY A 115 2.89 -13.25 7.03
N GLN A 116 2.24 -13.32 8.20
CA GLN A 116 2.82 -13.06 9.52
C GLN A 116 3.63 -11.75 9.54
N THR A 117 4.86 -11.78 10.06
CA THR A 117 5.70 -10.58 10.21
C THR A 117 6.03 -9.95 8.86
N PHE A 118 6.26 -10.76 7.82
CA PHE A 118 6.67 -10.28 6.49
C PHE A 118 5.54 -9.62 5.67
N TYR A 119 4.29 -9.71 6.11
CA TYR A 119 3.13 -9.05 5.48
C TYR A 119 2.38 -8.12 6.44
N GLY A 120 2.93 -7.82 7.63
CA GLY A 120 2.34 -6.95 8.64
C GLY A 120 2.38 -5.45 8.33
N PHE A 121 2.53 -5.06 7.06
CA PHE A 121 2.78 -3.66 6.67
C PHE A 121 1.51 -2.97 6.16
N GLY A 122 1.41 -1.65 6.37
CA GLY A 122 0.25 -0.85 5.99
C GLY A 122 -0.07 -0.89 4.49
N TRP A 123 0.93 -0.95 3.62
CA TRP A 123 0.71 -1.06 2.17
C TRP A 123 0.14 -2.40 1.72
N GLU A 124 0.30 -3.47 2.51
CA GLU A 124 -0.27 -4.79 2.22
C GLU A 124 -1.79 -4.76 2.49
N THR A 125 -2.18 -4.27 3.67
CA THR A 125 -3.59 -4.11 4.03
C THR A 125 -4.29 -3.05 3.18
N MET A 126 -3.58 -2.00 2.75
CA MET A 126 -4.09 -1.01 1.79
C MET A 126 -4.33 -1.60 0.41
N LEU A 127 -3.47 -2.49 -0.09
CA LEU A 127 -3.71 -3.17 -1.37
C LEU A 127 -4.90 -4.13 -1.28
N ALA A 128 -5.05 -4.85 -0.15
CA ALA A 128 -6.21 -5.70 0.09
C ALA A 128 -7.53 -4.90 0.10
N GLU A 129 -7.56 -3.78 0.84
CA GLU A 129 -8.74 -2.91 0.91
C GLU A 129 -9.08 -2.28 -0.45
N THR A 130 -8.08 -1.76 -1.16
CA THR A 130 -8.26 -1.11 -2.47
C THR A 130 -8.70 -2.11 -3.53
N GLY A 131 -8.14 -3.33 -3.51
CA GLY A 131 -8.53 -4.41 -4.41
C GLY A 131 -9.95 -4.89 -4.19
N PHE A 132 -10.42 -4.93 -2.95
CA PHE A 132 -11.82 -5.24 -2.64
C PHE A 132 -12.78 -4.22 -3.28
N LEU A 133 -12.48 -2.92 -3.16
CA LEU A 133 -13.29 -1.87 -3.78
C LEU A 133 -13.27 -1.96 -5.31
N ALA A 134 -12.14 -2.36 -5.90
CA ALA A 134 -11.99 -2.50 -7.34
C ALA A 134 -12.94 -3.53 -7.97
N ILE A 135 -13.36 -4.54 -7.21
CA ILE A 135 -14.39 -5.52 -7.62
C ILE A 135 -15.65 -4.81 -8.12
N PHE A 136 -16.00 -3.67 -7.54
CA PHE A 136 -17.28 -3.01 -7.80
C PHE A 136 -17.18 -1.84 -8.79
N LEU A 137 -16.00 -1.56 -9.36
CA LEU A 137 -15.78 -0.43 -10.29
C LEU A 137 -16.44 -0.63 -11.67
N GLY A 138 -16.71 -1.88 -12.05
CA GLY A 138 -17.35 -2.22 -13.32
C GLY A 138 -16.38 -2.48 -14.47
N SER A 139 -16.95 -2.59 -15.68
CA SER A 139 -16.28 -2.89 -16.94
C SER A 139 -16.33 -1.68 -17.90
N SER A 140 -15.67 -1.78 -19.05
CA SER A 140 -15.54 -0.69 -20.02
C SER A 140 -16.89 -0.12 -20.48
N ASP A 141 -17.89 -0.99 -20.58
CA ASP A 141 -19.26 -0.76 -21.02
C ASP A 141 -20.24 -0.40 -19.89
N THR A 142 -19.82 -0.33 -18.63
CA THR A 142 -20.71 0.07 -17.52
C THR A 142 -20.40 1.46 -17.00
N ARG A 143 -21.41 2.11 -16.43
CA ARG A 143 -21.23 3.39 -15.74
C ARG A 143 -20.36 3.18 -14.48
N PRO A 144 -19.23 3.89 -14.31
CA PRO A 144 -18.46 3.85 -13.08
C PRO A 144 -19.32 4.33 -11.91
N PRO A 145 -19.47 3.55 -10.83
CA PRO A 145 -20.22 3.98 -9.66
C PRO A 145 -19.44 5.04 -8.89
N ALA A 146 -19.92 6.29 -8.95
CA ALA A 146 -19.31 7.42 -8.27
C ALA A 146 -19.11 7.16 -6.77
N ILE A 147 -20.05 6.48 -6.11
CA ILE A 147 -19.90 6.15 -4.69
C ILE A 147 -18.66 5.29 -4.40
N VAL A 148 -18.30 4.33 -5.27
CA VAL A 148 -17.09 3.51 -5.09
C VAL A 148 -15.83 4.35 -5.25
N MET A 149 -15.84 5.31 -6.17
CA MET A 149 -14.77 6.31 -6.28
C MET A 149 -14.61 7.12 -4.99
N TRP A 150 -15.72 7.51 -4.36
CA TRP A 150 -15.68 8.22 -3.09
C TRP A 150 -15.23 7.33 -1.92
N LEU A 151 -15.54 6.03 -1.95
CA LEU A 151 -14.99 5.06 -0.99
C LEU A 151 -13.48 4.90 -1.16
N ILE A 152 -12.95 4.95 -2.38
CA ILE A 152 -11.51 4.97 -2.64
C ILE A 152 -10.89 6.27 -2.10
N VAL A 153 -11.52 7.43 -2.32
CA VAL A 153 -11.11 8.70 -1.69
C VAL A 153 -11.16 8.62 -0.16
N TRP A 154 -12.10 7.85 0.40
CA TRP A 154 -12.13 7.58 1.84
C TRP A 154 -10.95 6.74 2.32
N VAL A 155 -10.43 5.80 1.51
CA VAL A 155 -9.13 5.14 1.79
C VAL A 155 -8.02 6.19 1.78
N LEU A 156 -7.94 7.03 0.74
CA LEU A 156 -6.94 8.10 0.64
C LEU A 156 -6.94 9.02 1.86
N PHE A 157 -8.13 9.46 2.29
CA PHE A 157 -8.30 10.31 3.46
C PHE A 157 -7.74 9.63 4.70
N ARG A 158 -8.12 8.38 4.97
CA ARG A 158 -7.61 7.64 6.14
C ARG A 158 -6.10 7.41 6.07
N THR A 159 -5.54 7.22 4.87
CA THR A 159 -4.10 7.08 4.66
C THR A 159 -3.36 8.36 5.04
N MET A 160 -3.75 9.49 4.45
CA MET A 160 -3.06 10.76 4.62
C MET A 160 -3.32 11.35 6.01
N PHE A 161 -4.57 11.43 6.42
CA PHE A 161 -4.96 11.96 7.72
C PHE A 161 -4.48 11.07 8.86
N GLY A 162 -4.55 9.74 8.69
CA GLY A 162 -4.02 8.80 9.68
C GLY A 162 -2.52 8.93 9.90
N ALA A 163 -1.75 9.13 8.82
CA ALA A 163 -0.31 9.40 8.89
C ALA A 163 0.01 10.73 9.60
N GLY A 164 -0.69 11.82 9.27
CA GLY A 164 -0.48 13.11 9.94
C GLY A 164 -0.82 13.06 11.43
N MET A 165 -1.96 12.45 11.77
CA MET A 165 -2.41 12.37 13.16
C MET A 165 -1.49 11.52 14.04
N ILE A 166 -0.95 10.40 13.52
CA ILE A 166 -0.03 9.58 14.31
C ILE A 166 1.28 10.32 14.56
N LYS A 167 1.80 11.08 13.57
CA LYS A 167 3.02 11.88 13.71
C LYS A 167 2.89 12.93 14.82
N VAL A 168 1.81 13.70 14.83
CA VAL A 168 1.58 14.72 15.87
C VAL A 168 1.43 14.12 17.27
N ARG A 169 0.96 12.87 17.38
CA ARG A 169 0.66 12.21 18.66
C ARG A 169 1.80 11.38 19.22
N ALA A 170 2.57 10.71 18.37
CA ALA A 170 3.48 9.65 18.81
C ALA A 170 4.84 10.19 19.29
N ASP A 171 5.37 11.23 18.64
CA ASP A 171 6.73 11.70 18.91
C ASP A 171 6.80 13.24 18.99
N PRO A 172 7.35 13.82 20.08
CA PRO A 172 7.55 15.25 20.20
C PRO A 172 8.30 15.90 19.04
N CYS A 173 9.22 15.21 18.35
CA CYS A 173 9.99 15.82 17.27
C CYS A 173 9.12 16.34 16.11
N TRP A 174 7.91 15.80 15.94
CA TRP A 174 7.01 16.24 14.88
C TRP A 174 6.41 17.60 15.24
N ARG A 175 6.21 17.85 16.53
CA ARG A 175 5.71 19.13 17.07
C ARG A 175 6.84 20.17 17.16
N ASP A 176 8.06 19.71 17.46
CA ASP A 176 9.25 20.56 17.52
C ASP A 176 9.89 20.84 16.14
N LEU A 177 9.32 20.25 15.07
CA LEU A 177 9.77 20.36 13.67
C LEU A 177 11.17 19.78 13.39
N THR A 178 11.65 18.87 14.25
CA THR A 178 13.02 18.34 14.19
C THR A 178 13.10 16.91 13.64
N CYS A 179 11.98 16.22 13.39
CA CYS A 179 12.03 14.81 12.97
C CYS A 179 12.86 14.56 11.71
N LEU A 180 12.80 15.47 10.72
CA LEU A 180 13.56 15.31 9.47
C LEU A 180 15.07 15.54 9.63
N PHE A 181 15.55 15.99 10.79
CA PHE A 181 17.00 16.00 11.08
C PHE A 181 17.56 14.58 11.13
N TYR A 182 16.75 13.60 11.55
CA TYR A 182 17.17 12.21 11.76
C TYR A 182 16.62 11.27 10.68
N HIS A 183 15.38 11.50 10.25
CA HIS A 183 14.63 10.54 9.43
C HIS A 183 15.37 10.07 8.17
N TYR A 184 16.04 10.97 7.44
CA TYR A 184 16.70 10.60 6.19
C TYR A 184 17.87 9.62 6.37
N GLU A 185 18.55 9.67 7.51
CA GLU A 185 19.64 8.76 7.89
C GLU A 185 19.08 7.45 8.47
N THR A 186 18.06 7.55 9.33
CA THR A 186 17.58 6.43 10.14
C THR A 186 16.38 5.68 9.55
N GLN A 187 15.83 6.12 8.42
CA GLN A 187 14.71 5.46 7.73
C GLN A 187 15.04 4.02 7.32
N PRO A 188 14.03 3.12 7.13
CA PRO A 188 14.25 1.68 6.95
C PRO A 188 15.20 1.33 5.81
N LEU A 189 14.90 1.82 4.61
CA LEU A 189 15.71 1.62 3.40
C LEU A 189 15.97 2.98 2.73
N PRO A 190 17.08 3.66 3.06
CA PRO A 190 17.46 4.89 2.38
C PRO A 190 17.78 4.61 0.90
N ASN A 191 17.75 5.66 0.10
CA ASN A 191 18.16 5.65 -1.30
C ASN A 191 19.32 6.65 -1.50
N PRO A 192 19.92 6.77 -2.70
CA PRO A 192 21.03 7.69 -2.92
C PRO A 192 20.74 9.15 -2.55
N LEU A 193 19.50 9.61 -2.75
CA LEU A 193 19.13 11.00 -2.47
C LEU A 193 18.98 11.29 -0.97
N SER A 194 18.69 10.26 -0.17
CA SER A 194 18.54 10.38 1.28
C SER A 194 19.76 11.01 1.95
N TRP A 195 20.98 10.71 1.49
CA TRP A 195 22.22 11.30 2.03
C TRP A 195 22.26 12.81 1.82
N TYR A 196 21.97 13.27 0.60
CA TYR A 196 21.93 14.71 0.29
C TYR A 196 20.83 15.42 1.07
N LEU A 197 19.66 14.79 1.22
CA LEU A 197 18.56 15.33 2.00
C LEU A 197 18.89 15.41 3.49
N HIS A 198 19.61 14.44 4.04
CA HIS A 198 20.06 14.47 5.42
C HIS A 198 21.00 15.66 5.70
N HIS A 199 21.89 15.98 4.76
CA HIS A 199 22.84 17.09 4.87
C HIS A 199 22.29 18.46 4.46
N ALA A 200 21.00 18.53 4.07
CA ALA A 200 20.34 19.81 3.81
C ALA A 200 20.32 20.70 5.07
N PRO A 201 20.25 22.03 4.94
CA PRO A 201 20.24 22.93 6.08
C PRO A 201 18.98 22.75 6.93
N ARG A 202 19.07 22.95 8.25
CA ARG A 202 17.97 22.70 9.20
C ARG A 202 16.65 23.41 8.88
N TRP A 203 16.70 24.58 8.24
CA TRP A 203 15.47 25.28 7.82
C TRP A 203 14.68 24.47 6.78
N PHE A 204 15.38 23.76 5.90
CA PHE A 204 14.77 22.90 4.88
C PHE A 204 14.03 21.74 5.54
N HIS A 205 14.65 21.09 6.53
CA HIS A 205 14.01 20.01 7.29
C HIS A 205 12.78 20.50 8.07
N LYS A 206 12.85 21.66 8.73
CA LYS A 206 11.70 22.25 9.42
C LYS A 206 10.56 22.57 8.44
N ALA A 207 10.89 23.15 7.29
CA ALA A 207 9.93 23.40 6.21
C ALA A 207 9.31 22.08 5.69
N GLY A 208 10.13 21.03 5.55
CA GLY A 208 9.67 19.70 5.18
C GLY A 208 8.67 19.12 6.18
N VAL A 209 8.89 19.29 7.50
CA VAL A 209 7.92 18.87 8.53
C VAL A 209 6.61 19.66 8.42
N LEU A 210 6.68 20.98 8.23
CA LEU A 210 5.49 21.81 8.05
C LEU A 210 4.70 21.42 6.79
N PHE A 211 5.39 21.14 5.69
CA PHE A 211 4.76 20.66 4.45
C PHE A 211 4.11 19.28 4.64
N ASN A 212 4.74 18.40 5.42
CA ASN A 212 4.18 17.11 5.84
C ASN A 212 2.86 17.32 6.59
N HIS A 213 2.85 18.17 7.63
CA HIS A 213 1.64 18.48 8.40
C HIS A 213 0.55 19.12 7.54
N PHE A 214 0.89 20.05 6.67
CA PHE A 214 -0.07 20.66 5.75
C PHE A 214 -0.73 19.61 4.84
N THR A 215 0.09 18.77 4.19
CA THR A 215 -0.39 17.80 3.20
C THR A 215 -1.13 16.62 3.84
N GLU A 216 -0.79 16.25 5.07
CA GLU A 216 -1.42 15.11 5.74
C GLU A 216 -2.59 15.52 6.65
N LEU A 217 -2.64 16.74 7.20
CA LEU A 217 -3.70 17.15 8.14
C LEU A 217 -4.73 18.09 7.53
N ILE A 218 -4.33 18.94 6.58
CA ILE A 218 -5.18 20.00 6.02
C ILE A 218 -5.71 19.60 4.64
N VAL A 219 -4.81 19.22 3.73
CA VAL A 219 -5.17 18.84 2.35
C VAL A 219 -6.26 17.75 2.26
N PRO A 220 -6.31 16.71 3.12
CA PRO A 220 -7.29 15.65 2.96
C PRO A 220 -8.75 16.08 3.06
N TRP A 221 -9.05 17.15 3.79
CA TRP A 221 -10.41 17.69 3.90
C TRP A 221 -10.93 18.23 2.57
N PHE A 222 -10.02 18.60 1.66
CA PHE A 222 -10.37 19.13 0.34
C PHE A 222 -10.56 18.03 -0.71
N TYR A 223 -10.28 16.76 -0.42
CA TYR A 223 -10.56 15.66 -1.36
C TYR A 223 -12.06 15.54 -1.68
N PHE A 224 -12.93 15.87 -0.71
CA PHE A 224 -14.38 15.82 -0.85
C PHE A 224 -14.99 17.16 -1.30
N ALA A 225 -14.15 18.19 -1.53
CA ALA A 225 -14.62 19.50 -1.96
C ALA A 225 -14.95 19.51 -3.47
N PRO A 226 -15.83 20.43 -3.93
CA PRO A 226 -16.07 20.62 -5.35
C PRO A 226 -14.80 21.02 -6.12
N ALA A 227 -14.76 20.67 -7.41
CA ALA A 227 -13.73 21.15 -8.32
C ALA A 227 -13.72 22.70 -8.38
N PRO A 228 -12.53 23.33 -8.39
CA PRO A 228 -11.21 22.72 -8.59
C PRO A 228 -10.46 22.34 -7.30
N LEU A 229 -11.07 22.47 -6.13
CA LEU A 229 -10.37 22.25 -4.85
C LEU A 229 -9.89 20.81 -4.70
N CYS A 230 -10.72 19.82 -5.08
CA CYS A 230 -10.31 18.42 -5.09
C CYS A 230 -9.14 18.13 -6.03
N TYR A 231 -9.06 18.81 -7.19
CA TYR A 231 -7.94 18.65 -8.12
C TYR A 231 -6.63 19.14 -7.50
N TRP A 232 -6.66 20.32 -6.87
CA TRP A 232 -5.50 20.84 -6.16
C TRP A 232 -5.09 19.94 -4.99
N ALA A 233 -6.06 19.45 -4.22
CA ALA A 233 -5.80 18.55 -3.12
C ALA A 233 -5.14 17.24 -3.59
N GLY A 234 -5.69 16.61 -4.63
CA GLY A 234 -5.10 15.42 -5.25
C GLY A 234 -3.70 15.69 -5.80
N ALA A 235 -3.50 16.82 -6.50
CA ALA A 235 -2.20 17.17 -7.09
C ALA A 235 -1.12 17.42 -6.03
N ILE A 236 -1.44 18.15 -4.96
CA ILE A 236 -0.53 18.39 -3.83
C ILE A 236 -0.14 17.05 -3.19
N THR A 237 -1.09 16.15 -2.99
CA THR A 237 -0.82 14.82 -2.44
C THR A 237 0.06 13.99 -3.37
N VAL A 238 -0.18 14.01 -4.69
CA VAL A 238 0.69 13.34 -5.66
C VAL A 238 2.13 13.88 -5.59
N VAL A 239 2.31 15.20 -5.57
CA VAL A 239 3.65 15.83 -5.44
C VAL A 239 4.33 15.42 -4.14
N PHE A 240 3.58 15.39 -3.04
CA PHE A 240 4.08 14.92 -1.75
C PHE A 240 4.52 13.46 -1.80
N GLN A 241 3.72 12.56 -2.38
CA GLN A 241 4.09 11.15 -2.53
C GLN A 241 5.31 10.96 -3.44
N ILE A 242 5.44 11.73 -4.53
CA ILE A 242 6.64 11.71 -5.39
C ILE A 242 7.88 12.14 -4.58
N THR A 243 7.75 13.19 -3.75
CA THR A 243 8.84 13.64 -2.88
C THR A 243 9.28 12.52 -1.92
N LEU A 244 8.31 11.76 -1.36
CA LEU A 244 8.62 10.62 -0.50
C LEU A 244 9.36 9.50 -1.25
N ILE A 245 8.91 9.14 -2.47
CA ILE A 245 9.60 8.16 -3.34
C ILE A 245 11.03 8.58 -3.63
N LEU A 246 11.24 9.87 -3.94
CA LEU A 246 12.58 10.41 -4.20
C LEU A 246 13.45 10.40 -2.94
N SER A 247 12.87 10.51 -1.76
CA SER A 247 13.62 10.62 -0.50
C SER A 247 13.99 9.31 0.19
N GLY A 248 13.32 8.21 -0.17
CA GLY A 248 13.53 6.91 0.47
C GLY A 248 12.78 5.79 -0.24
N ASN A 249 13.13 4.54 0.06
CA ASN A 249 12.41 3.38 -0.46
C ASN A 249 11.29 3.01 0.50
N LEU A 250 10.02 3.12 0.09
CA LEU A 250 8.86 2.76 0.93
C LEU A 250 7.95 1.71 0.27
N SER A 251 8.53 0.66 -0.33
CA SER A 251 7.76 -0.37 -1.05
C SER A 251 6.83 0.28 -2.09
N TRP A 252 5.65 -0.26 -2.34
CA TRP A 252 4.61 0.38 -3.17
C TRP A 252 3.68 1.32 -2.38
N LEU A 253 4.00 1.69 -1.13
CA LEU A 253 3.14 2.53 -0.28
C LEU A 253 2.77 3.87 -0.93
N ASN A 254 3.77 4.59 -1.42
CA ASN A 254 3.56 5.90 -2.05
C ASN A 254 2.83 5.74 -3.40
N TYR A 255 3.15 4.69 -4.15
CA TYR A 255 2.57 4.42 -5.47
C TYR A 255 1.08 4.13 -5.38
N ILE A 256 0.66 3.27 -4.43
CA ILE A 256 -0.76 3.04 -4.22
C ILE A 256 -1.46 4.29 -3.66
N THR A 257 -0.77 5.14 -2.88
CA THR A 257 -1.35 6.41 -2.42
C THR A 257 -1.55 7.41 -3.56
N ILE A 258 -0.62 7.48 -4.53
CA ILE A 258 -0.79 8.24 -5.77
C ILE A 258 -1.99 7.72 -6.56
N LEU A 259 -2.12 6.40 -6.66
CA LEU A 259 -3.26 5.75 -7.31
C LEU A 259 -4.59 6.11 -6.63
N LEU A 260 -4.62 6.16 -5.30
CA LEU A 260 -5.80 6.57 -4.54
C LEU A 260 -6.18 8.05 -4.78
N CYS A 261 -5.28 8.87 -5.32
CA CYS A 261 -5.57 10.26 -5.72
C CYS A 261 -6.30 10.35 -7.07
N ILE A 262 -6.28 9.31 -7.91
CA ILE A 262 -6.89 9.34 -9.25
C ILE A 262 -8.36 9.77 -9.21
N PRO A 263 -9.22 9.28 -8.28
CA PRO A 263 -10.61 9.73 -8.23
C PRO A 263 -10.83 11.17 -7.77
N CYS A 264 -9.79 11.91 -7.36
CA CYS A 264 -9.90 13.35 -7.13
C CYS A 264 -10.04 14.12 -8.45
N PHE A 265 -9.59 13.54 -9.57
CA PHE A 265 -9.66 14.10 -10.91
C PHE A 265 -10.81 13.43 -11.67
N ASP A 266 -11.69 14.22 -12.28
CA ASP A 266 -12.81 13.69 -13.08
C ASP A 266 -12.47 13.68 -14.57
N ASP A 267 -13.38 13.13 -15.37
CA ASP A 267 -13.19 13.05 -16.83
C ASP A 267 -13.09 14.44 -17.47
N ARG A 268 -13.64 15.50 -16.86
CA ARG A 268 -13.47 16.89 -17.35
C ARG A 268 -12.05 17.40 -17.18
N PHE A 269 -11.35 16.99 -16.13
CA PHE A 269 -9.95 17.29 -15.97
C PHE A 269 -9.11 16.49 -16.97
N PHE A 270 -9.31 15.17 -17.03
CA PHE A 270 -8.52 14.31 -17.91
C PHE A 270 -8.75 14.55 -19.40
N SER A 271 -9.97 14.92 -19.83
CA SER A 271 -10.27 15.23 -21.24
C SER A 271 -9.51 16.45 -21.77
N ARG A 272 -8.94 17.30 -20.91
CA ARG A 272 -8.00 18.37 -21.30
C ARG A 272 -6.63 17.85 -21.71
N LEU A 273 -6.26 16.64 -21.25
CA LEU A 273 -4.97 16.01 -21.51
C LEU A 273 -5.08 14.88 -22.54
N LEU A 274 -6.14 14.08 -22.45
CA LEU A 274 -6.37 12.89 -23.27
C LEU A 274 -7.79 12.92 -23.84
N LEU A 275 -7.91 13.02 -25.15
CA LEU A 275 -9.19 12.89 -25.86
C LEU A 275 -9.39 11.43 -26.26
N ILE A 276 -10.10 10.67 -25.42
CA ILE A 276 -10.52 9.31 -25.73
C ILE A 276 -12.03 9.35 -25.97
N PRO A 277 -12.53 9.04 -27.17
CA PRO A 277 -13.96 8.89 -27.38
C PRO A 277 -14.49 7.69 -26.59
N HIS A 278 -15.51 7.89 -25.78
CA HIS A 278 -16.14 6.83 -25.02
C HIS A 278 -17.64 7.09 -24.87
N SER A 279 -18.45 6.07 -25.18
CA SER A 279 -19.88 6.03 -24.93
C SER A 279 -20.15 5.12 -23.73
N VAL A 280 -20.70 5.69 -22.67
CA VAL A 280 -21.02 4.96 -21.44
C VAL A 280 -22.53 4.97 -21.25
N PRO A 281 -23.16 3.86 -20.84
CA PRO A 281 -24.57 3.86 -20.53
C PRO A 281 -24.91 4.89 -19.45
N HIS A 282 -26.08 5.54 -19.59
CA HIS A 282 -26.53 6.55 -18.63
C HIS A 282 -26.84 5.97 -17.24
N HIS A 283 -27.16 4.67 -17.14
CA HIS A 283 -27.61 4.02 -15.91
C HIS A 283 -26.78 2.78 -15.57
N LEU A 284 -26.60 2.56 -14.27
CA LEU A 284 -26.10 1.30 -13.73
C LEU A 284 -27.17 0.20 -13.89
N ILE A 285 -26.74 -1.00 -14.26
CA ILE A 285 -27.64 -2.15 -14.34
C ILE A 285 -28.06 -2.54 -12.91
N VAL A 286 -29.33 -2.93 -12.71
CA VAL A 286 -29.92 -3.20 -11.38
C VAL A 286 -29.05 -4.11 -10.49
N PRO A 287 -28.51 -5.25 -10.95
CA PRO A 287 -27.68 -6.11 -10.10
C PRO A 287 -26.40 -5.41 -9.62
N HIS A 288 -25.79 -4.59 -10.49
CA HIS A 288 -24.58 -3.82 -10.13
C HIS A 288 -24.92 -2.74 -9.11
N THR A 289 -26.05 -2.05 -9.27
CA THR A 289 -26.56 -1.09 -8.28
C THR A 289 -26.78 -1.72 -6.91
N ILE A 290 -27.40 -2.90 -6.86
CA ILE A 290 -27.60 -3.65 -5.61
C ILE A 290 -26.25 -4.00 -4.96
N ALA A 291 -25.31 -4.55 -5.73
CA ALA A 291 -23.98 -4.90 -5.24
C ALA A 291 -23.22 -3.69 -4.69
N VAL A 292 -23.24 -2.57 -5.43
CA VAL A 292 -22.60 -1.30 -5.03
C VAL A 292 -23.26 -0.72 -3.76
N SER A 293 -24.58 -0.80 -3.65
CA SER A 293 -25.31 -0.31 -2.48
C SER A 293 -24.99 -1.15 -1.24
N PHE A 294 -24.93 -2.47 -1.41
CA PHE A 294 -24.56 -3.41 -0.35
C PHE A 294 -23.13 -3.20 0.16
N VAL A 295 -22.15 -3.10 -0.74
CA VAL A 295 -20.75 -2.83 -0.33
C VAL A 295 -20.61 -1.46 0.32
N THR A 296 -21.36 -0.46 -0.15
CA THR A 296 -21.36 0.87 0.48
C THR A 296 -21.85 0.78 1.93
N ALA A 297 -22.95 0.06 2.19
CA ALA A 297 -23.45 -0.15 3.54
C ALA A 297 -22.44 -0.88 4.44
N ILE A 298 -21.75 -1.90 3.92
CA ILE A 298 -20.69 -2.61 4.64
C ILE A 298 -19.55 -1.66 5.01
N VAL A 299 -19.02 -0.91 4.03
CA VAL A 299 -17.88 -0.01 4.26
C VAL A 299 -18.25 1.08 5.26
N LEU A 300 -19.46 1.64 5.18
CA LEU A 300 -19.94 2.62 6.17
C LEU A 300 -20.02 2.02 7.58
N ALA A 301 -20.59 0.82 7.72
CA ALA A 301 -20.68 0.14 9.01
C ALA A 301 -19.29 -0.17 9.60
N LEU A 302 -18.37 -0.69 8.77
CA LEU A 302 -17.01 -1.03 9.20
C LEU A 302 -16.15 0.20 9.47
N SER A 303 -16.42 1.33 8.81
CA SER A 303 -15.69 2.60 9.00
C SER A 303 -15.79 3.18 10.41
N TRP A 304 -16.77 2.76 11.21
CA TRP A 304 -16.91 3.19 12.61
C TRP A 304 -15.64 2.93 13.44
N ARG A 305 -15.05 1.74 13.34
CA ARG A 305 -13.86 1.38 14.16
C ARG A 305 -12.60 2.16 13.73
N PRO A 306 -12.24 2.22 12.43
CA PRO A 306 -11.19 3.10 11.93
C PRO A 306 -11.38 4.57 12.29
N ALA A 307 -12.59 5.11 12.13
CA ALA A 307 -12.88 6.51 12.46
C ALA A 307 -12.66 6.78 13.96
N ARG A 308 -13.17 5.90 14.84
CA ARG A 308 -12.92 6.02 16.29
C ARG A 308 -11.42 5.95 16.63
N ASN A 309 -10.66 5.10 15.94
CA ASN A 309 -9.21 5.04 16.11
C ASN A 309 -8.50 6.34 15.66
N LEU A 310 -8.91 6.92 14.53
CA LEU A 310 -8.33 8.18 14.02
C LEU A 310 -8.51 9.35 14.98
N PHE A 311 -9.61 9.39 15.74
CA PHE A 311 -9.84 10.44 16.74
C PHE A 311 -9.40 10.04 18.16
N SER A 312 -8.86 8.84 18.35
CA SER A 312 -8.31 8.37 19.63
C SER A 312 -6.99 9.07 19.98
N ARG A 313 -6.75 9.33 21.26
CA ARG A 313 -5.43 9.77 21.76
C ARG A 313 -4.37 8.69 21.59
N ARG A 314 -4.77 7.42 21.72
CA ARG A 314 -3.92 6.23 21.51
C ARG A 314 -4.30 5.59 20.18
N GLN A 315 -3.94 6.25 19.09
CA GLN A 315 -4.19 5.74 17.75
C GLN A 315 -3.32 4.50 17.50
N LEU A 316 -3.95 3.42 17.04
CA LEU A 316 -3.26 2.25 16.52
C LEU A 316 -2.83 2.51 15.08
N MET A 317 -1.56 2.22 14.77
CA MET A 317 -0.99 2.37 13.44
C MET A 317 -1.18 1.09 12.63
N ASN A 318 -1.57 1.20 11.35
CA ASN A 318 -1.72 0.07 10.42
C ASN A 318 -2.65 -1.05 10.95
N ALA A 319 -3.65 -0.70 11.76
CA ALA A 319 -4.54 -1.66 12.38
C ALA A 319 -5.70 -2.05 11.47
N SER A 320 -5.96 -3.36 11.42
CA SER A 320 -7.14 -3.98 10.80
C SER A 320 -8.09 -4.45 11.90
N PHE A 321 -9.39 -4.23 11.71
CA PHE A 321 -10.40 -4.51 12.75
C PHE A 321 -11.22 -5.76 12.47
N GLU A 322 -10.98 -6.39 11.33
CA GLU A 322 -11.61 -7.64 10.91
C GLU A 322 -10.69 -8.40 9.92
N PRO A 323 -10.90 -9.71 9.71
CA PRO A 323 -9.97 -10.60 9.01
C PRO A 323 -9.88 -10.47 7.48
N LEU A 324 -10.79 -9.73 6.85
CA LEU A 324 -10.85 -9.53 5.40
C LEU A 324 -10.16 -8.23 4.96
N HIS A 325 -9.64 -7.44 5.91
CA HIS A 325 -8.95 -6.17 5.67
C HIS A 325 -9.75 -5.19 4.79
N LEU A 326 -11.07 -5.10 4.97
CA LEU A 326 -11.98 -4.29 4.15
C LEU A 326 -11.96 -2.81 4.50
N VAL A 327 -11.78 -2.47 5.78
CA VAL A 327 -11.68 -1.06 6.24
C VAL A 327 -10.70 -0.94 7.40
N ASN A 328 -9.54 -0.34 7.13
CA ASN A 328 -8.40 -0.32 8.05
C ASN A 328 -8.00 1.11 8.44
N THR A 329 -6.99 1.19 9.31
CA THR A 329 -6.31 2.45 9.65
C THR A 329 -4.89 2.39 9.15
N TYR A 330 -4.35 3.54 8.75
CA TYR A 330 -3.00 3.63 8.22
C TYR A 330 -2.25 4.72 8.97
N GLY A 331 -0.95 4.49 9.14
CA GLY A 331 -0.05 5.50 9.65
C GLY A 331 1.37 5.16 9.26
N ALA A 332 2.21 6.18 9.17
CA ALA A 332 3.60 6.04 8.76
C ALA A 332 4.47 6.93 9.63
N PHE A 333 5.58 6.36 10.12
CA PHE A 333 6.65 7.09 10.81
C PHE A 333 6.17 7.98 11.96
N GLY A 334 5.23 7.47 12.78
CA GLY A 334 4.76 8.18 13.97
C GLY A 334 5.90 8.50 14.93
N ALA A 335 6.79 7.54 15.15
CA ALA A 335 8.05 7.71 15.86
C ALA A 335 9.23 7.66 14.88
N VAL A 336 10.28 8.44 15.17
CA VAL A 336 11.48 8.51 14.34
C VAL A 336 12.69 8.04 15.15
N THR A 337 13.44 7.08 14.62
CA THR A 337 14.66 6.60 15.25
C THR A 337 15.75 7.69 15.17
N ARG A 338 16.54 7.88 16.24
CA ARG A 338 17.64 8.86 16.27
C ARG A 338 19.00 8.22 16.03
N GLU A 339 19.15 7.00 16.51
CA GLU A 339 20.33 6.17 16.32
C GLU A 339 19.90 4.85 15.71
N ARG A 340 20.51 4.49 14.58
CA ARG A 340 20.19 3.26 13.84
C ARG A 340 21.22 2.20 14.16
N LEU A 341 20.82 1.22 14.96
CA LEU A 341 21.64 0.04 15.26
C LEU A 341 21.38 -1.04 14.22
N GLU A 342 22.41 -1.42 13.47
CA GLU A 342 22.30 -2.43 12.43
C GLU A 342 22.75 -3.81 12.92
N VAL A 343 21.91 -4.81 12.71
CA VAL A 343 22.28 -6.21 12.96
C VAL A 343 23.23 -6.69 11.86
N VAL A 344 24.36 -7.25 12.27
CA VAL A 344 25.36 -7.89 11.41
C VAL A 344 25.29 -9.41 11.61
N ILE A 345 24.91 -10.14 10.56
CA ILE A 345 24.84 -11.60 10.59
C ILE A 345 26.15 -12.14 10.02
N LYS A 346 26.83 -12.99 10.79
CA LYS A 346 28.05 -13.66 10.35
C LYS A 346 27.85 -15.17 10.31
N GLY A 347 28.44 -15.82 9.31
CA GLY A 347 28.58 -17.28 9.24
C GLY A 347 30.03 -17.69 9.15
N THR A 348 30.27 -18.96 9.46
CA THR A 348 31.57 -19.60 9.27
C THR A 348 31.34 -20.97 8.65
N ASP A 349 32.21 -21.36 7.73
CA ASP A 349 32.26 -22.71 7.16
C ASP A 349 33.12 -23.65 8.03
N ALA A 350 33.69 -23.14 9.13
CA ALA A 350 34.48 -23.94 10.06
C ALA A 350 33.60 -24.97 10.78
N GLU A 351 34.16 -26.16 11.03
CA GLU A 351 33.46 -27.24 11.75
C GLU A 351 33.09 -26.83 13.18
N PHE A 352 33.92 -25.99 13.82
CA PHE A 352 33.69 -25.44 15.14
C PHE A 352 33.57 -23.92 15.09
N ALA A 353 32.48 -23.38 15.62
CA ALA A 353 32.22 -21.95 15.71
C ALA A 353 32.96 -21.31 16.90
N ASP A 354 34.29 -21.39 16.90
CA ASP A 354 35.14 -20.79 17.92
C ASP A 354 35.67 -19.41 17.50
N ALA A 355 36.47 -18.79 18.38
CA ALA A 355 37.05 -17.46 18.14
C ALA A 355 38.13 -17.44 17.03
N SER A 356 38.64 -18.60 16.63
CA SER A 356 39.64 -18.74 15.57
C SER A 356 39.02 -18.95 14.19
N ALA A 357 37.72 -19.26 14.14
CA ALA A 357 36.98 -19.48 12.92
C ALA A 357 36.90 -18.20 12.05
N GLU A 358 36.98 -18.38 10.73
CA GLU A 358 36.82 -17.28 9.78
C GLU A 358 35.34 -16.91 9.68
N TRP A 359 34.95 -15.79 10.28
CA TRP A 359 33.58 -15.27 10.24
C TRP A 359 33.39 -14.31 9.06
N ARG A 360 32.47 -14.65 8.16
CA ARG A 360 32.10 -13.81 7.01
C ARG A 360 30.73 -13.20 7.23
N GLU A 361 30.62 -11.91 6.94
CA GLU A 361 29.35 -11.19 7.01
C GLU A 361 28.45 -11.56 5.83
N TYR A 362 27.18 -11.84 6.11
CA TYR A 362 26.15 -11.98 5.09
C TYR A 362 25.51 -10.61 4.85
N GLU A 363 25.90 -9.97 3.75
CA GLU A 363 25.32 -8.70 3.36
C GLU A 363 23.89 -8.84 2.83
N PHE A 364 23.07 -7.89 3.24
CA PHE A 364 21.70 -7.74 2.75
C PHE A 364 21.65 -6.96 1.43
N LYS A 365 20.59 -7.17 0.64
CA LYS A 365 20.50 -6.63 -0.72
C LYS A 365 20.20 -5.14 -0.75
N GLY A 366 19.33 -4.66 0.14
CA GLY A 366 18.90 -3.27 0.21
C GLY A 366 19.14 -2.60 1.56
N LYS A 367 19.19 -3.37 2.66
CA LYS A 367 19.49 -2.82 3.99
C LYS A 367 20.90 -2.21 4.02
N PRO A 368 21.09 -1.02 4.62
CA PRO A 368 22.41 -0.46 4.91
C PRO A 368 23.31 -1.41 5.71
N GLY A 369 24.58 -1.45 5.36
CA GLY A 369 25.60 -2.29 6.01
C GLY A 369 26.95 -1.61 5.87
N ASP A 370 27.72 -1.99 4.85
CA ASP A 370 28.98 -1.30 4.51
C ASP A 370 28.77 0.21 4.31
N VAL A 371 29.50 1.00 5.10
CA VAL A 371 29.47 2.47 5.08
C VAL A 371 30.02 3.07 3.79
N ASN A 372 30.76 2.29 3.00
CA ASN A 372 31.29 2.70 1.70
C ASN A 372 30.33 2.36 0.55
N ARG A 373 29.26 1.59 0.82
CA ARG A 373 28.29 1.18 -0.18
C ARG A 373 27.19 2.21 -0.33
N LEU A 374 27.00 2.69 -1.56
CA LEU A 374 25.89 3.57 -1.90
C LEU A 374 24.54 2.83 -1.72
N PRO A 375 23.54 3.46 -1.08
CA PRO A 375 22.19 2.90 -0.99
C PRO A 375 21.56 2.70 -2.37
N CYS A 376 20.69 1.71 -2.53
CA CYS A 376 20.05 1.39 -3.81
C CYS A 376 18.64 1.99 -3.95
N ILE A 377 18.17 2.13 -5.19
CA ILE A 377 16.76 2.41 -5.49
C ILE A 377 16.04 1.06 -5.60
N VAL A 378 15.07 0.83 -4.71
CA VAL A 378 14.35 -0.44 -4.55
C VAL A 378 12.86 -0.25 -4.86
N SER A 379 12.25 0.79 -4.32
CA SER A 379 10.81 1.04 -4.46
C SER A 379 10.43 1.22 -5.94
N PRO A 380 9.34 0.59 -6.44
CA PRO A 380 8.22 -0.01 -5.72
C PRO A 380 8.43 -1.46 -5.23
N TYR A 381 9.60 -2.06 -5.47
CA TYR A 381 9.93 -3.38 -4.91
C TYR A 381 10.09 -3.32 -3.38
N HIS A 382 10.01 -4.47 -2.72
CA HIS A 382 10.15 -4.58 -1.27
C HIS A 382 10.93 -5.84 -0.89
N TRP A 383 12.15 -5.65 -0.39
CA TRP A 383 12.93 -6.70 0.25
C TRP A 383 12.40 -6.90 1.67
N LYS A 384 11.51 -7.89 1.84
CA LYS A 384 10.77 -8.08 3.10
C LYS A 384 11.69 -8.41 4.27
N LEU A 385 12.74 -9.22 4.03
CA LEU A 385 13.71 -9.56 5.09
C LEU A 385 14.56 -8.35 5.47
N ASP A 386 15.15 -7.68 4.49
CA ASP A 386 15.97 -6.48 4.67
C ASP A 386 15.22 -5.37 5.42
N TRP A 387 13.95 -5.16 5.08
CA TRP A 387 13.10 -4.19 5.76
C TRP A 387 12.85 -4.58 7.23
N GLN A 388 12.64 -5.86 7.50
CA GLN A 388 12.37 -6.34 8.86
C GLN A 388 13.56 -6.17 9.80
N MET A 389 14.78 -6.10 9.28
CA MET A 389 15.97 -5.84 10.11
C MET A 389 16.05 -4.41 10.66
N TRP A 390 15.12 -3.53 10.28
CA TRP A 390 15.00 -2.19 10.85
C TRP A 390 14.22 -2.15 12.18
N PHE A 391 13.44 -3.19 12.49
CA PHE A 391 12.68 -3.33 13.73
C PHE A 391 13.39 -4.28 14.69
#